data_AF-A0A939GHD9-F1
#
_entry.id   AF-A0A939GHD9-F1
#
_cell.length_a   1.000
_cell.length_b   1.000
_cell.length_c   1.000
_cell.angle_alpha   90.00
_cell.angle_beta   90.00
_cell.angle_gamma   90.00
#
_symmetry.space_group_name_H-M   'P 1'
#
loop_
_entity.id
_entity.type
_entity.pdbx_description
1 polymer ?
#
loop_
_entity_poly.entity_id
_entity_poly.type
_entity_poly.pdbx_seq_one_letter_code
_entity_poly.pdbx_strand_id
1 'polypeptide(L)'
;MVVNWKQCQTYEEARHFRNCIYLHEWGGKPFYWGKIHNIFFGGHMRTREGFRASGRYNAGYKHWIEGCLRHGASLYLGQITTDDVFTIDEVENHLIAAFPSEMNVKHIVGGREIVLVHVGDVPVCILEKMEEAR
;
A
#
# COMPACT_ATOMS: atom_id res chain seq x y z
N MET A 1 0.78 6.26 15.24
CA MET A 1 1.35 6.57 13.90
C MET A 1 0.22 6.79 12.89
N VAL A 2 0.39 7.67 11.90
CA VAL A 2 -0.62 7.97 10.88
C VAL A 2 -0.26 7.33 9.54
N VAL A 3 -1.24 6.72 8.88
CA VAL A 3 -1.15 6.29 7.48
C VAL A 3 -2.11 7.13 6.65
N ASN A 4 -1.56 7.95 5.75
CA ASN A 4 -2.33 8.78 4.83
C ASN A 4 -2.51 8.07 3.50
N TRP A 5 -3.73 7.66 3.22
CA TRP A 5 -4.10 6.89 2.04
C TRP A 5 -4.47 7.79 0.86
N LYS A 6 -4.03 7.38 -0.32
CA LYS A 6 -4.52 7.91 -1.59
C LYS A 6 -4.99 6.77 -2.49
N GLN A 7 -6.21 6.85 -3.00
CA GLN A 7 -6.68 5.96 -4.05
C GLN A 7 -6.15 6.47 -5.39
N CYS A 8 -5.34 5.66 -6.07
CA CYS A 8 -4.76 5.99 -7.36
C CYS A 8 -5.66 5.43 -8.47
N GLN A 9 -6.07 6.29 -9.39
CA GLN A 9 -6.94 5.92 -10.52
C GLN A 9 -6.15 5.41 -11.72
N THR A 10 -4.85 5.73 -11.77
CA THR A 10 -3.96 5.34 -12.86
C THR A 10 -2.59 4.90 -12.36
N TYR A 11 -1.87 4.13 -13.18
CA TYR A 11 -0.48 3.79 -12.91
C TYR A 11 0.40 5.05 -12.85
N GLU A 12 0.10 6.06 -13.67
CA GLU A 12 0.91 7.28 -13.75
C GLU A 12 0.77 8.15 -12.49
N GLU A 13 -0.36 8.12 -11.82
CA GLU A 13 -0.50 8.72 -10.48
C GLU A 13 0.33 7.96 -9.45
N ALA A 14 0.21 6.63 -9.43
CA ALA A 14 0.82 5.79 -8.41
C ALA A 14 2.36 5.76 -8.52
N ARG A 15 2.92 5.79 -9.74
CA ARG A 15 4.36 5.51 -10.00
C ARG A 15 5.33 6.36 -9.19
N HIS A 16 4.90 7.55 -8.75
CA HIS A 16 5.75 8.53 -8.07
C HIS A 16 5.84 8.33 -6.57
N PHE A 17 4.95 7.53 -5.99
CA PHE A 17 4.96 7.23 -4.57
C PHE A 17 6.25 6.50 -4.16
N ARG A 18 6.68 6.78 -2.93
CA ARG A 18 7.85 6.20 -2.25
C ARG A 18 7.52 6.03 -0.77
N ASN A 19 8.24 5.15 -0.09
CA ASN A 19 8.15 4.95 1.37
C ASN A 19 6.69 4.80 1.85
N CYS A 20 5.98 3.85 1.24
CA CYS A 20 4.55 3.67 1.43
C CYS A 20 4.16 2.19 1.42
N ILE A 21 3.04 1.88 2.07
CA ILE A 21 2.32 0.63 1.88
C ILE A 21 1.39 0.81 0.69
N TYR A 22 1.15 -0.25 -0.06
CA TYR A 22 0.12 -0.27 -1.08
C TYR A 22 -0.82 -1.45 -0.88
N LEU A 23 -2.08 -1.23 -1.26
CA LEU A 23 -3.13 -2.24 -1.27
C LEU A 23 -3.71 -2.32 -2.68
N HIS A 24 -3.71 -3.54 -3.23
CA HIS A 24 -4.68 -3.90 -4.25
C HIS A 24 -5.93 -4.43 -3.56
N GLU A 25 -7.07 -3.83 -3.86
CA GLU A 25 -8.38 -4.21 -3.34
C GLU A 25 -9.27 -4.67 -4.50
N TRP A 26 -10.08 -5.69 -4.27
CA TRP A 26 -11.05 -6.17 -5.26
C TRP A 26 -12.40 -6.40 -4.58
N GLY A 27 -13.44 -5.71 -5.06
CA GLY A 27 -14.79 -5.84 -4.49
C GLY A 27 -14.85 -5.51 -2.99
N GLY A 28 -14.13 -4.48 -2.54
CA GLY A 28 -14.07 -4.06 -1.13
C GLY A 28 -13.17 -4.92 -0.25
N LYS A 29 -12.58 -6.00 -0.77
CA LYS A 29 -11.76 -6.94 0.01
C LYS A 29 -10.27 -6.79 -0.30
N PRO A 30 -9.37 -6.98 0.68
CA PRO A 30 -7.93 -6.99 0.42
C PRO A 30 -7.57 -8.11 -0.55
N PHE A 31 -6.97 -7.76 -1.69
CA PHE A 31 -6.42 -8.74 -2.63
C PHE A 31 -4.92 -8.96 -2.38
N TYR A 32 -4.16 -7.88 -2.20
CA TYR A 32 -2.74 -7.94 -1.89
C TYR A 32 -2.23 -6.68 -1.20
N TRP A 33 -1.54 -6.86 -0.07
CA TRP A 33 -0.72 -5.84 0.57
C TRP A 33 0.72 -5.95 0.14
N GLY A 34 1.36 -4.81 -0.11
CA GLY A 34 2.80 -4.74 -0.29
C GLY A 34 3.39 -3.42 0.21
N LYS A 35 4.71 -3.34 0.21
CA LYS A 35 5.45 -2.12 0.57
C LYS A 35 6.38 -1.63 -0.53
N ILE A 36 6.69 -0.35 -0.45
CA ILE A 36 7.70 0.35 -1.25
C ILE A 36 8.61 1.08 -0.28
N HIS A 37 9.84 0.60 -0.17
CA HIS A 37 10.84 1.15 0.74
C HIS A 37 12.11 1.44 -0.07
N ASN A 38 12.57 2.70 -0.04
CA ASN A 38 13.78 3.14 -0.78
C ASN A 38 13.75 2.82 -2.29
N ILE A 39 12.56 2.77 -2.87
CA ILE A 39 12.30 2.66 -4.32
C ILE A 39 11.05 3.47 -4.65
N PHE A 40 10.74 3.62 -5.94
CA PHE A 40 9.44 4.17 -6.37
C PHE A 40 8.39 3.06 -6.50
N PHE A 41 7.10 3.40 -6.49
CA PHE A 41 6.03 2.46 -6.82
C PHE A 41 6.21 1.90 -8.24
N GLY A 42 6.47 2.78 -9.21
CA GLY A 42 6.56 2.36 -10.60
C GLY A 42 7.50 3.17 -11.47
N GLY A 43 7.67 2.71 -12.69
CA GLY A 43 8.44 3.31 -13.77
C GLY A 43 9.87 2.79 -13.85
N HIS A 44 10.61 3.32 -14.83
CA HIS A 44 12.04 3.03 -14.99
C HIS A 44 12.89 3.75 -13.94
N MET A 45 14.16 3.35 -13.88
CA MET A 45 15.22 4.05 -13.14
C MET A 45 15.20 5.53 -13.50
N ARG A 46 15.10 6.40 -12.49
CA ARG A 46 15.10 7.85 -12.65
C ARG A 46 15.60 8.54 -11.38
N THR A 47 15.99 9.79 -11.52
CA THR A 47 16.29 10.67 -10.39
C THR A 47 15.13 11.63 -10.19
N ARG A 48 14.64 11.75 -8.95
CA ARG A 48 13.64 12.75 -8.55
C ARG A 48 13.96 13.21 -7.14
N GLU A 49 13.97 14.52 -6.92
CA GLU A 49 14.27 15.12 -5.60
C GLU A 49 15.60 14.59 -5.01
N GLY A 50 16.63 14.47 -5.86
CA GLY A 50 17.94 13.92 -5.47
C GLY A 50 17.98 12.41 -5.24
N PHE A 51 16.85 11.71 -5.31
CA PHE A 51 16.76 10.28 -5.09
C PHE A 51 16.74 9.49 -6.41
N ARG A 52 17.69 8.56 -6.59
CA ARG A 52 17.81 7.72 -7.79
C ARG A 52 17.42 6.28 -7.47
N ALA A 53 16.31 5.81 -8.05
CA ALA A 53 15.85 4.43 -7.90
C ALA A 53 14.96 4.01 -9.08
N SER A 54 14.74 2.70 -9.22
CA SER A 54 13.73 2.10 -10.10
C SER A 54 12.37 1.97 -9.39
N GLY A 55 11.34 1.61 -10.17
CA GLY A 55 10.03 1.27 -9.63
C GLY A 55 9.93 -0.21 -9.24
N ARG A 56 9.17 -0.51 -8.17
CA ARG A 56 8.69 -1.86 -7.83
C ARG A 56 7.98 -2.48 -9.03
N TYR A 57 7.06 -1.73 -9.61
CA TYR A 57 6.33 -2.05 -10.84
C TYR A 57 6.93 -1.25 -11.99
N ASN A 58 7.97 -1.80 -12.65
CA ASN A 58 8.58 -1.16 -13.82
C ASN A 58 7.53 -0.88 -14.93
N ALA A 59 7.88 -0.14 -15.98
CA ALA A 59 6.91 0.25 -17.02
C ALA A 59 6.23 -0.94 -17.72
N GLY A 60 6.87 -2.12 -17.71
CA GLY A 60 6.28 -3.35 -18.20
C GLY A 60 5.02 -3.77 -17.43
N TYR A 61 4.91 -3.43 -16.15
CA TYR A 61 3.71 -3.72 -15.33
C TYR A 61 2.58 -2.72 -15.51
N LYS A 62 2.80 -1.62 -16.26
CA LYS A 62 1.77 -0.59 -16.47
C LYS A 62 0.48 -1.20 -17.01
N HIS A 63 0.56 -2.04 -18.03
CA HIS A 63 -0.64 -2.63 -18.66
C HIS A 63 -1.42 -3.53 -17.70
N TRP A 64 -0.74 -4.26 -16.81
CA TRP A 64 -1.40 -5.06 -15.77
C TRP A 64 -2.12 -4.19 -14.75
N ILE A 65 -1.45 -3.17 -14.22
CA ILE A 65 -2.06 -2.28 -13.22
C ILE A 65 -3.24 -1.52 -13.81
N GLU A 66 -3.06 -0.91 -14.99
CA GLU A 66 -4.14 -0.25 -15.73
C GLU A 66 -5.28 -1.22 -16.05
N GLY A 67 -4.96 -2.45 -16.45
CA GLY A 67 -5.93 -3.50 -16.72
C GLY A 67 -6.77 -3.81 -15.48
N CYS A 68 -6.13 -4.08 -14.34
CA CYS A 68 -6.83 -4.36 -13.08
C CYS A 68 -7.74 -3.20 -12.67
N LEU A 69 -7.23 -1.97 -12.69
CA LEU A 69 -8.00 -0.77 -12.32
C LEU A 69 -9.26 -0.61 -13.19
N ARG A 70 -9.13 -0.83 -14.50
CA ARG A 70 -10.27 -0.76 -15.43
C ARG A 70 -11.30 -1.86 -15.24
N HIS A 71 -10.93 -2.96 -14.60
CA HIS A 71 -11.80 -4.12 -14.36
C HIS A 71 -12.28 -4.21 -12.91
N GLY A 72 -12.30 -3.08 -12.19
CA GLY A 72 -12.94 -2.97 -10.88
C GLY A 72 -12.02 -3.20 -9.69
N ALA A 73 -10.71 -3.36 -9.91
CA ALA A 73 -9.74 -3.29 -8.82
C ALA A 73 -9.54 -1.84 -8.37
N SER A 74 -9.20 -1.65 -7.09
CA SER A 74 -8.71 -0.39 -6.56
C SER A 74 -7.25 -0.50 -6.14
N LEU A 75 -6.49 0.59 -6.28
CA LEU A 75 -5.12 0.70 -5.82
C LEU A 75 -5.03 1.84 -4.80
N TYR A 76 -4.66 1.52 -3.57
CA TYR A 76 -4.43 2.50 -2.51
C TYR A 76 -2.96 2.56 -2.15
N LEU A 77 -2.46 3.78 -1.92
CA LEU A 77 -1.09 4.08 -1.51
C LEU A 77 -1.13 4.77 -0.16
N GLY A 78 -0.68 4.09 0.89
CA GLY A 78 -0.60 4.60 2.27
C GLY A 78 0.79 5.14 2.57
N GLN A 79 0.94 6.46 2.56
CA GLN A 79 2.16 7.11 3.04
C GLN A 79 2.20 7.07 4.56
N ILE A 80 3.32 6.58 5.10
CA ILE A 80 3.52 6.47 6.54
C ILE A 80 4.37 7.64 7.00
N THR A 81 3.91 8.36 8.02
CA THR A 81 4.78 9.27 8.77
C THR A 81 5.59 8.42 9.75
N THR A 82 6.82 8.06 9.37
CA THR A 82 7.71 7.31 10.27
C THR A 82 8.30 8.25 11.30
N ASP A 83 7.97 8.05 12.57
CA ASP A 83 8.54 8.71 13.74
C ASP A 83 9.70 7.88 14.36
N ASP A 84 10.33 7.03 13.55
CA ASP A 84 11.35 6.02 13.92
C ASP A 84 10.87 4.93 14.90
N VAL A 85 9.60 4.92 15.32
CA VAL A 85 9.07 3.95 16.30
C VAL A 85 8.83 2.57 15.67
N PHE A 86 8.38 2.54 14.42
CA PHE A 86 8.09 1.32 13.65
C PHE A 86 8.64 1.41 12.23
N THR A 87 9.18 0.30 11.77
CA THR A 87 9.61 0.13 10.38
C THR A 87 8.41 -0.09 9.45
N ILE A 88 8.56 0.26 8.18
CA ILE A 88 7.55 -0.04 7.15
C ILE A 88 7.24 -1.55 7.04
N ASP A 89 8.19 -2.40 7.43
CA ASP A 89 8.06 -3.85 7.46
C ASP A 89 7.11 -4.29 8.57
N GLU A 90 7.23 -3.70 9.75
CA GLU A 90 6.32 -3.92 10.87
C GLU A 90 4.91 -3.42 10.54
N VAL A 91 4.79 -2.29 9.83
CA VAL A 91 3.48 -1.79 9.37
C VAL A 91 2.85 -2.71 8.33
N GLU A 92 3.61 -3.16 7.32
CA GLU A 92 3.15 -4.12 6.32
C GLU A 92 2.62 -5.40 7.00
N ASN A 93 3.40 -5.96 7.94
CA ASN A 93 3.01 -7.15 8.67
C ASN A 93 1.78 -6.91 9.54
N HIS A 94 1.70 -5.78 10.25
CA HIS A 94 0.50 -5.46 11.04
C HIS A 94 -0.76 -5.40 10.15
N LEU A 95 -0.68 -4.76 8.97
CA LEU A 95 -1.82 -4.66 8.06
C LEU A 95 -2.23 -6.00 7.47
N ILE A 96 -1.29 -6.87 7.09
CA ILE A 96 -1.64 -8.22 6.60
C ILE A 96 -2.28 -9.05 7.72
N ALA A 97 -1.84 -8.90 8.97
CA ALA A 97 -2.42 -9.62 10.12
C ALA A 97 -3.83 -9.11 10.46
N ALA A 98 -4.01 -7.79 10.47
CA ALA A 98 -5.29 -7.16 10.79
C ALA A 98 -6.31 -7.33 9.66
N PHE A 99 -5.86 -7.37 8.40
CA PHE A 99 -6.69 -7.42 7.21
C PHE A 99 -6.15 -8.50 6.23
N PRO A 100 -6.41 -9.79 6.49
CA PRO A 100 -5.91 -10.87 5.65
C PRO A 100 -6.34 -10.70 4.19
N SER A 101 -5.44 -11.02 3.27
CA SER A 101 -5.70 -10.98 1.84
C SER A 101 -5.51 -12.37 1.22
N GLU A 102 -6.09 -12.57 0.05
CA GLU A 102 -5.97 -13.83 -0.69
C GLU A 102 -4.54 -14.13 -1.15
N MET A 103 -3.77 -13.10 -1.54
CA MET A 103 -2.47 -13.28 -2.20
C MET A 103 -1.27 -13.10 -1.27
N ASN A 104 -1.47 -12.66 -0.02
CA ASN A 104 -0.39 -12.63 0.96
C ASN A 104 -0.20 -14.01 1.61
N VAL A 105 0.80 -14.77 1.15
CA VAL A 105 1.13 -16.13 1.67
C VAL A 105 1.93 -16.09 2.99
N LYS A 106 2.27 -14.91 3.51
CA LYS A 106 3.14 -14.78 4.69
C LYS A 106 2.43 -15.27 5.95
N HIS A 107 3.06 -16.19 6.69
CA HIS A 107 2.71 -16.47 8.08
C HIS A 107 3.29 -15.39 8.98
N ILE A 108 2.42 -14.62 9.64
CA ILE A 108 2.84 -13.50 10.46
C ILE A 108 3.09 -14.01 11.88
N VAL A 109 4.36 -13.95 12.28
CA VAL A 109 4.81 -14.32 13.62
C VAL A 109 4.72 -13.08 14.50
N GLY A 110 4.19 -13.26 15.71
CA GLY A 110 3.83 -12.22 16.68
C GLY A 110 4.65 -10.91 16.59
N GLY A 111 3.92 -9.82 16.39
CA GLY A 111 4.47 -8.46 16.35
C GLY A 111 4.09 -7.67 17.60
N ARG A 112 4.76 -6.53 17.79
CA ARG A 112 4.34 -5.52 18.75
C ARG A 112 2.95 -5.01 18.39
N GLU A 113 2.16 -4.63 19.39
CA GLU A 113 0.92 -3.92 19.15
C GLU A 113 1.23 -2.56 18.49
N ILE A 114 0.61 -2.31 17.33
CA ILE A 114 0.76 -1.05 16.60
C ILE A 114 -0.62 -0.41 16.53
N VAL A 115 -0.71 0.84 16.97
CA VAL A 115 -1.92 1.65 16.80
C VAL A 115 -1.72 2.57 15.59
N LEU A 116 -2.46 2.27 14.53
CA LEU A 116 -2.49 3.04 13.30
C LEU A 116 -3.73 3.92 13.25
N VAL A 117 -3.54 5.19 12.89
CA VAL A 117 -4.62 6.11 12.54
C VAL A 117 -4.66 6.22 11.02
N HIS A 118 -5.79 5.87 10.41
CA HIS A 118 -5.98 5.87 8.96
C HIS A 118 -6.72 7.15 8.53
N VAL A 119 -6.15 7.88 7.57
CA VAL A 119 -6.72 9.13 7.04
C VAL A 119 -6.63 9.17 5.51
N GLY A 120 -7.33 10.13 4.88
CA GLY A 120 -7.35 10.29 3.42
C GLY A 120 -8.36 9.37 2.76
N ASP A 121 -8.00 8.81 1.60
CA ASP A 121 -8.82 7.84 0.86
C ASP A 121 -8.69 6.45 1.50
N VAL A 122 -9.21 6.30 2.72
CA VAL A 122 -9.05 5.07 3.52
C VAL A 122 -9.70 3.88 2.78
N PRO A 123 -8.99 2.74 2.60
CA PRO A 123 -9.55 1.56 1.96
C PRO A 123 -10.83 1.04 2.63
N VAL A 124 -11.73 0.48 1.83
CA VAL A 124 -13.05 0.01 2.28
C VAL A 124 -12.92 -1.04 3.37
N CYS A 125 -12.03 -2.01 3.16
CA CYS A 125 -11.77 -3.08 4.13
C CYS A 125 -11.32 -2.58 5.53
N ILE A 126 -10.73 -1.39 5.60
CA ILE A 126 -10.35 -0.77 6.88
C ILE A 126 -11.55 -0.06 7.50
N LEU A 127 -12.31 0.68 6.70
CA LEU A 127 -13.51 1.40 7.15
C LEU A 127 -14.55 0.45 7.75
N GLU A 128 -14.87 -0.65 7.07
CA GLU A 128 -15.86 -1.64 7.52
C GLU A 128 -15.47 -2.21 8.91
N LYS A 129 -14.20 -2.58 9.09
CA LYS A 129 -13.72 -3.09 10.38
C LYS A 129 -13.76 -2.05 11.50
N MET A 130 -13.52 -0.79 11.18
CA MET A 130 -13.61 0.30 12.16
C MET A 130 -15.06 0.58 12.59
N GLU A 131 -16.03 0.29 11.73
CA GLU A 131 -17.46 0.39 12.05
C GLU A 131 -17.94 -0.79 12.90
N GLU A 132 -17.49 -2.02 12.62
CA GLU A 132 -17.80 -3.21 13.43
C GLU A 132 -17.31 -3.12 14.89
N ALA A 133 -16.27 -2.32 15.14
CA ALA A 133 -15.68 -2.14 16.46
C ALA A 133 -16.37 -1.06 17.31
N ARG A 134 -17.42 -0.39 16.79
CA ARG A 134 -18.21 0.64 17.48
C ARG A 134 -19.51 0.06 18.05
#